data_AF-A0A7C4ZNC3-F1
#
_entry.id   AF-A0A7C4ZNC3-F1
#
_cell.length_a   1.000
_cell.length_b   1.000
_cell.length_c   1.000
_cell.angle_alpha   90.00
_cell.angle_beta   90.00
_cell.angle_gamma   90.00
#
_symmetry.space_group_name_H-M   'P 1'
#
loop_
_entity.id
_entity.type
_entity.pdbx_description
1 polymer ?
#
loop_
_entity_poly.entity_id
_entity_poly.type
_entity_poly.pdbx_seq_one_letter_code
_entity_poly.pdbx_strand_id
1 'polypeptide(L)'
;MTRRGYFLRLAFSVVIDLFDFTLGRLPIFGSVTEGVGTVVLMAMWGPAGLLNLWELLDFTEQADAFIPTATLVALYVGWREGFLFGKRSPRRESHDVAESEL
;
A
#
# COMPACT_ATOMS: atom_id res chain seq x y z
N MET A 1 -5.85 -1.52 12.13
CA MET A 1 -5.18 -2.75 11.64
C MET A 1 -4.00 -3.11 12.56
N THR A 2 -3.55 -4.36 12.67
CA THR A 2 -2.33 -4.71 13.46
C THR A 2 -1.07 -4.66 12.60
N ARG A 3 0.11 -4.47 13.19
CA ARG A 3 1.39 -4.40 12.45
C ARG A 3 1.69 -5.67 11.66
N ARG A 4 1.39 -6.86 12.22
CA ARG A 4 1.53 -8.14 11.50
C ARG A 4 0.56 -8.24 10.33
N GLY A 5 -0.70 -7.85 10.55
CA GLY A 5 -1.68 -7.78 9.48
C GLY A 5 -1.22 -6.87 8.34
N TYR A 6 -0.53 -5.76 8.67
CA TYR A 6 -0.06 -4.79 7.69
C TYR A 6 0.94 -5.42 6.73
N PHE A 7 1.97 -6.07 7.26
CA PHE A 7 2.97 -6.71 6.42
C PHE A 7 2.40 -7.89 5.62
N LEU A 8 1.39 -8.60 6.12
CA LEU A 8 0.70 -9.63 5.34
C LEU A 8 -0.06 -9.03 4.15
N ARG A 9 -0.82 -7.94 4.36
CA ARG A 9 -1.50 -7.26 3.25
C ARG A 9 -0.52 -6.62 2.28
N LEU A 10 0.60 -6.07 2.76
CA LEU A 10 1.68 -5.55 1.92
C LEU A 10 2.30 -6.66 1.04
N ALA A 11 2.60 -7.83 1.63
CA ALA A 11 3.12 -8.96 0.87
C ALA A 11 2.11 -9.42 -0.20
N PHE A 12 0.81 -9.42 0.14
CA PHE A 12 -0.24 -9.76 -0.82
C PHE A 12 -0.36 -8.71 -1.94
N SER A 13 -0.24 -7.42 -1.64
CA SER A 13 -0.16 -6.35 -2.64
C SER A 13 0.98 -6.56 -3.64
N VAL A 14 2.17 -6.96 -3.16
CA VAL A 14 3.31 -7.28 -4.03
C VAL A 14 2.99 -8.47 -4.93
N VAL A 15 2.32 -9.49 -4.41
CA VAL A 15 1.90 -10.67 -5.20
C VAL A 15 0.88 -10.28 -6.27
N ILE A 16 -0.07 -9.40 -5.96
CA ILE A 16 -1.04 -8.85 -6.93
C ILE A 16 -0.29 -8.17 -8.08
N ASP A 17 0.59 -7.23 -7.79
CA ASP A 17 1.33 -6.49 -8.85
C ASP A 17 2.18 -7.43 -9.72
N LEU A 18 2.70 -8.54 -9.17
CA LEU A 18 3.42 -9.56 -9.96
C LEU A 18 2.48 -10.34 -10.90
N PHE A 19 1.26 -10.62 -10.47
CA PHE A 19 0.25 -11.21 -11.34
C PHE A 19 -0.19 -10.22 -12.42
N ASP A 20 -0.41 -8.96 -12.08
CA ASP A 20 -0.80 -7.93 -13.05
C ASP A 20 0.31 -7.72 -14.10
N PHE A 21 1.58 -7.70 -13.68
CA PHE A 21 2.74 -7.65 -14.59
C PHE A 21 2.78 -8.81 -15.61
N THR A 22 2.26 -9.98 -15.23
CA THR A 22 2.36 -11.21 -16.04
C THR A 22 1.10 -11.52 -16.83
N LEU A 23 -0.08 -11.28 -16.26
CA LEU A 23 -1.40 -11.60 -16.83
C LEU A 23 -2.02 -10.40 -17.54
N GLY A 24 -1.73 -9.16 -17.12
CA GLY A 24 -2.17 -7.93 -17.79
C GLY A 24 -1.53 -7.71 -19.17
N ARG A 25 -0.61 -8.60 -19.60
CA ARG A 25 -0.06 -8.60 -20.97
C ARG A 25 -0.88 -9.43 -21.95
N LEU A 26 -1.90 -10.15 -21.47
CA LEU A 26 -2.78 -10.95 -22.31
C LEU A 26 -3.97 -10.07 -22.75
N PRO A 27 -4.11 -9.76 -24.05
CA PRO A 27 -5.26 -8.99 -24.52
C PRO A 27 -6.55 -9.72 -24.14
N ILE A 28 -7.53 -8.97 -23.59
CA ILE A 28 -8.82 -9.41 -22.99
C ILE A 28 -8.76 -9.58 -21.45
N PHE A 29 -7.60 -9.85 -20.85
CA PHE A 29 -7.53 -10.00 -19.39
C PHE A 29 -7.54 -8.66 -18.63
N GLY A 30 -6.92 -7.59 -19.17
CA GLY A 30 -6.74 -6.32 -18.46
C GLY A 30 -8.04 -5.70 -17.91
N SER A 31 -9.05 -5.50 -18.77
CA SER A 31 -10.33 -4.91 -18.32
C SER A 31 -11.12 -5.70 -17.26
N VAL A 32 -10.95 -7.03 -17.20
CA VAL A 32 -11.60 -7.87 -16.16
C VAL A 32 -10.75 -7.90 -14.89
N THR A 33 -9.43 -7.93 -15.03
CA THR A 33 -8.50 -7.90 -13.89
C THR A 33 -8.51 -6.55 -13.18
N GLU A 34 -8.66 -5.44 -13.88
CA GLU A 34 -8.77 -4.09 -13.30
C GLU A 34 -9.99 -3.95 -12.36
N GLY A 35 -11.15 -4.45 -12.79
CA GLY A 35 -12.37 -4.43 -11.98
C GLY A 35 -12.25 -5.29 -10.72
N VAL A 36 -11.68 -6.49 -10.85
CA VAL A 36 -11.43 -7.39 -9.71
C VAL A 36 -10.35 -6.81 -8.79
N GLY A 37 -9.26 -6.29 -9.35
CA GLY A 37 -8.15 -5.66 -8.64
C GLY A 37 -8.63 -4.50 -7.79
N THR A 38 -9.45 -3.62 -8.35
CA THR A 38 -10.06 -2.50 -7.60
C THR A 38 -10.87 -2.99 -6.39
N VAL A 39 -11.71 -4.03 -6.57
CA VAL A 39 -12.50 -4.60 -5.46
C VAL A 39 -11.59 -5.20 -4.39
N VAL A 40 -10.55 -5.92 -4.79
CA VAL A 40 -9.57 -6.53 -3.88
C VAL A 40 -8.79 -5.46 -3.10
N LEU A 41 -8.27 -4.43 -3.78
CA LEU A 41 -7.58 -3.31 -3.13
C LEU A 41 -8.51 -2.56 -2.19
N MET A 42 -9.77 -2.32 -2.58
CA MET A 42 -10.78 -1.69 -1.72
C MET A 42 -11.05 -2.52 -0.46
N ALA A 43 -11.13 -3.85 -0.58
CA ALA A 43 -11.30 -4.74 0.57
C ALA A 43 -10.06 -4.74 1.50
N MET A 44 -8.86 -4.63 0.93
CA MET A 44 -7.60 -4.67 1.68
C MET A 44 -7.24 -3.35 2.35
N TRP A 45 -7.44 -2.24 1.65
CA TRP A 45 -6.90 -0.92 1.99
C TRP A 45 -7.99 0.17 2.13
N GLY A 46 -9.26 -0.20 2.00
CA GLY A 46 -10.38 0.74 2.08
C GLY A 46 -10.37 1.73 0.90
N PRO A 47 -10.87 2.96 1.08
CA PRO A 47 -10.98 3.95 0.00
C PRO A 47 -9.68 4.28 -0.74
N ALA A 48 -8.51 4.03 -0.13
CA ALA A 48 -7.22 4.18 -0.80
C ALA A 48 -7.07 3.21 -2.00
N GLY A 49 -7.79 2.08 -1.99
CA GLY A 49 -7.85 1.14 -3.10
C GLY A 49 -8.60 1.65 -4.33
N LEU A 50 -9.37 2.74 -4.23
CA LEU A 50 -9.98 3.39 -5.41
C LEU A 50 -8.94 4.00 -6.34
N LEU A 51 -7.69 4.21 -5.89
CA LEU A 51 -6.61 4.68 -6.75
C LEU A 51 -6.32 3.70 -7.90
N ASN A 52 -6.68 2.42 -7.74
CA ASN A 52 -6.61 1.42 -8.81
C ASN A 52 -7.49 1.77 -10.02
N LEU A 53 -8.56 2.55 -9.83
CA LEU A 53 -9.43 2.99 -10.93
C LEU A 53 -8.72 3.91 -11.94
N TRP A 54 -7.56 4.48 -11.57
CA TRP A 54 -6.73 5.23 -12.52
C TRP A 54 -6.25 4.34 -13.69
N GLU A 55 -6.11 3.04 -13.47
CA GLU A 55 -5.71 2.08 -14.52
C GLU A 55 -6.73 2.03 -15.67
N LEU A 56 -8.01 2.31 -15.41
CA LEU A 56 -9.04 2.44 -16.45
C LEU A 56 -8.76 3.54 -17.49
N LEU A 57 -7.85 4.47 -17.18
CA LEU A 57 -7.44 5.54 -18.09
C LEU A 57 -6.27 5.13 -18.98
N ASP A 58 -5.59 4.01 -18.69
CA ASP A 58 -4.54 3.43 -19.51
C ASP A 58 -5.08 2.34 -20.44
N PHE A 59 -5.80 2.78 -21.48
CA PHE A 59 -6.33 1.92 -22.54
C PHE A 59 -5.26 1.12 -23.31
N THR A 60 -3.98 1.39 -23.07
CA THR A 60 -2.86 0.69 -23.73
C THR A 60 -2.31 -0.47 -22.90
N GLU A 61 -2.74 -0.62 -21.65
CA GLU A 61 -2.24 -1.60 -20.67
C GLU A 61 -0.71 -1.52 -20.45
N GLN A 62 -0.06 -0.42 -20.87
CA GLN A 62 1.39 -0.28 -20.80
C GLN A 62 1.85 0.29 -19.46
N ALA A 63 1.19 1.32 -18.95
CA ALA A 63 1.48 1.90 -17.65
C ALA A 63 1.10 0.95 -16.50
N ASP A 64 0.01 0.20 -16.65
CA ASP A 64 -0.43 -0.82 -15.68
C ASP A 64 0.64 -1.91 -15.48
N ALA A 65 1.30 -2.34 -16.56
CA ALA A 65 2.39 -3.30 -16.50
C ALA A 65 3.70 -2.78 -15.88
N PHE A 66 3.80 -1.51 -15.47
CA PHE A 66 5.03 -0.96 -14.88
C PHE A 66 4.82 -0.22 -13.56
N ILE A 67 3.58 0.12 -13.22
CA ILE A 67 3.26 0.83 -11.98
C ILE A 67 2.69 -0.21 -10.99
N PRO A 68 3.43 -0.58 -9.93
CA PRO A 68 2.93 -1.53 -8.93
C PRO A 68 1.93 -0.85 -7.99
N THR A 69 0.72 -0.54 -8.51
CA THR A 69 -0.30 0.27 -7.85
C THR A 69 -0.70 -0.32 -6.50
N ALA A 70 -0.89 -1.64 -6.41
CA ALA A 70 -1.30 -2.29 -5.16
C ALA A 70 -0.25 -2.13 -4.07
N THR A 71 1.03 -2.25 -4.43
CA THR A 71 2.16 -2.03 -3.51
C THR A 71 2.27 -0.57 -3.12
N LEU A 72 2.10 0.37 -4.06
CA LEU A 72 2.16 1.81 -3.76
C LEU A 72 1.05 2.22 -2.79
N VAL A 73 -0.18 1.73 -2.98
CA VAL A 73 -1.29 1.95 -2.04
C VAL A 73 -0.96 1.39 -0.66
N ALA A 74 -0.43 0.17 -0.59
CA ALA A 74 -0.02 -0.45 0.66
C ALA A 74 1.08 0.34 1.41
N LEU A 75 2.06 0.86 0.67
CA LEU A 75 3.12 1.70 1.24
C LEU A 75 2.56 3.03 1.74
N TYR A 76 1.66 3.67 0.98
CA TYR A 76 0.99 4.90 1.38
C TYR A 76 0.19 4.73 2.68
N VAL A 77 -0.63 3.68 2.76
CA VAL A 77 -1.40 3.37 3.97
C VAL A 77 -0.47 3.05 5.14
N GLY A 78 0.59 2.28 4.91
CA GLY A 78 1.59 1.94 5.92
C GLY A 78 2.33 3.15 6.49
N TRP A 79 2.63 4.15 5.65
CA TRP A 79 3.22 5.41 6.07
C TRP A 79 2.21 6.24 6.88
N ARG A 80 0.98 6.40 6.37
CA ARG A 80 -0.09 7.19 7.00
C ARG A 80 -0.47 6.64 8.38
N GLU A 81 -0.58 5.32 8.51
CA GLU A 81 -0.93 4.65 9.77
C GLU A 81 0.27 4.43 10.71
N GLY A 82 1.50 4.68 10.23
CA GLY A 82 2.72 4.62 11.03
C GLY A 82 3.32 3.22 11.21
N PHE A 83 2.95 2.25 10.36
CA PHE A 83 3.49 0.89 10.40
C PHE A 83 4.90 0.74 9.82
N LEU A 84 5.27 1.62 8.87
CA LEU A 84 6.56 1.55 8.15
C LEU A 84 7.73 2.12 8.95
N PHE A 85 7.61 3.34 9.48
CA PHE A 85 8.74 4.03 10.10
C PHE A 85 8.64 4.19 11.61
N GLY A 86 7.52 3.78 12.22
CA GLY A 86 7.22 4.01 13.63
C GLY A 86 7.10 5.51 13.93
N LYS A 87 6.00 5.95 14.55
CA LYS A 87 5.99 7.30 15.14
C LYS A 87 7.11 7.31 16.18
N ARG A 88 8.19 8.07 15.96
CA ARG A 88 9.17 8.35 17.01
C ARG A 88 8.37 8.96 18.16
N SER A 89 8.26 8.26 19.28
CA SER A 89 7.83 8.90 20.52
C SER A 89 8.75 10.09 20.71
N PRO A 90 8.23 11.33 20.85
CA PRO A 90 9.07 12.41 21.33
C PRO A 90 9.65 11.92 22.65
N ARG A 91 10.97 11.73 22.67
CA ARG A 91 11.71 11.39 23.87
C ARG A 91 11.33 12.46 24.89
N ARG A 92 10.58 12.08 25.93
CA ARG A 92 10.44 12.94 27.12
C ARG A 92 11.87 13.13 27.61
N GLU A 93 12.43 14.32 27.39
CA GLU A 93 13.46 14.85 28.27
C GLU A 93 12.80 14.99 29.64
N SER A 94 12.83 13.90 30.41
CA SER A 94 12.57 13.94 31.83
C SER A 94 13.72 14.70 32.46
N HIS A 95 13.44 15.88 33.00
CA HIS A 95 13.53 16.17 34.44
C HIS A 95 14.77 15.73 35.25
N ASP A 96 15.89 15.36 34.63
CA ASP A 96 17.09 14.89 35.35
C ASP A 96 18.03 16.03 35.77
N VAL A 97 17.63 17.30 35.61
CA VAL A 97 18.44 18.47 36.03
C VAL A 97 18.10 18.91 37.46
N ALA A 98 17.09 18.32 38.12
CA ALA A 98 16.63 18.81 39.42
C ALA A 98 17.24 18.12 40.65
N GLU A 99 17.97 17.01 40.51
CA GLU A 99 18.48 16.24 41.66
C GLU A 99 20.01 16.27 41.85
N SER A 100 20.76 17.01 41.03
CA SER A 100 22.22 17.14 41.21
C SER A 100 22.66 18.38 41.99
N GLU A 101 21.73 19.15 42.58
CA GLU A 101 22.01 20.36 43.36
C GLU A 101 21.49 20.31 44.82
N LEU A 102 21.35 19.12 45.41
CA LEU A 102 21.12 18.93 46.85
C LEU A 102 22.19 18.01 47.46
#